data_AF-A0A7C3RSQ4-F1
#
_entry.id   AF-A0A7C3RSQ4-F1
#
_cell.length_a   1.000
_cell.length_b   1.000
_cell.length_c   1.000
_cell.angle_alpha   90.00
_cell.angle_beta   90.00
_cell.angle_gamma   90.00
#
_symmetry.space_group_name_H-M   'P 1'
#
loop_
_entity.id
_entity.type
_entity.pdbx_description
1 polymer ?
#
loop_
_entity_poly.entity_id
_entity_poly.type
_entity_poly.pdbx_seq_one_letter_code
_entity_poly.pdbx_strand_id
1 'polypeptide(L)'
;MIENNTKIESYAGFTIGPIYEVLSSARKTRELWFASYFFSWFMEEIIKKLFCNENIRFITPYVSGTDIPNISSIGKYHDRFILRSCLDREELFEDIQKASDETLDYFIELIDSLVNSKAQYINGSSKKSAEDILKDYIQRNFVVLNSTAVEESKVVETINRYLDSMEENRYFKTGINEKTCFVCKTLPAVINAEIYVKEPGRARGESKSKELCPLCFIKYYCLMSDEVKKKIGNENFKYPSVLKISAVELLTEDVEKEISASNSYEEDFDFKEIEQAVRSKCYGNNKEVNSLLKKSYFKYFAIIQSDGDNLGKVLDRLDNFKKIEEFSKSLFDFAEEARKIIEKYKGYTIYAGGDDILALAPVAFKNSNGKVETVIDLAIKLSKAYREFVGEKYSGTTLSIGVNVAYYKFPLSIALKNARSQLFNKAKSGDKNSLAVLLTKHSGHQIEFKFKFDSKEIDLFSKLLSGTLVEEFEFPNSMHHNLSRFKKLITYIPDKNRLEAFFENNFNEPVHRNSKYSQGIKEVENYFKEVMFSSVPDKRLGCVEDILSKLAFIKFLRGKK
;
A
#
# COMPACT_ATOMS: atom_id res chain seq x y z
N MET A 1 -27.24 7.31 -26.26
CA MET A 1 -27.46 6.45 -25.05
C MET A 1 -27.90 5.05 -25.48
N ILE A 2 -27.11 4.00 -25.22
CA ILE A 2 -27.56 2.59 -25.39
C ILE A 2 -28.70 2.31 -24.41
N GLU A 3 -29.94 2.32 -24.88
CA GLU A 3 -31.08 1.85 -24.10
C GLU A 3 -30.99 0.32 -23.93
N ASN A 4 -31.74 -0.26 -22.98
CA ASN A 4 -31.78 -1.71 -22.74
C ASN A 4 -32.23 -2.56 -23.97
N ASN A 5 -32.54 -1.92 -25.11
CA ASN A 5 -32.97 -2.52 -26.37
C ASN A 5 -31.93 -2.48 -27.50
N THR A 6 -30.72 -1.93 -27.30
CA THR A 6 -29.68 -1.96 -28.33
C THR A 6 -28.99 -3.32 -28.34
N LYS A 7 -28.92 -3.97 -29.51
CA LYS A 7 -28.32 -5.29 -29.68
C LYS A 7 -26.82 -5.21 -29.42
N ILE A 8 -26.34 -5.93 -28.41
CA ILE A 8 -24.91 -6.07 -28.12
C ILE A 8 -24.29 -7.04 -29.13
N GLU A 9 -23.22 -6.62 -29.79
CA GLU A 9 -22.54 -7.41 -30.82
C GLU A 9 -21.20 -7.94 -30.34
N SER A 10 -20.55 -7.27 -29.38
CA SER A 10 -19.25 -7.68 -28.86
C SER A 10 -19.01 -7.32 -27.39
N TYR A 11 -18.09 -8.06 -26.78
CA TYR A 11 -17.55 -7.81 -25.44
C TYR A 11 -16.03 -7.73 -25.52
N ALA A 12 -15.41 -6.89 -24.69
CA ALA A 12 -13.95 -6.83 -24.62
C ALA A 12 -13.45 -6.66 -23.19
N GLY A 13 -12.24 -7.16 -22.96
CA GLY A 13 -11.48 -6.88 -21.76
C GLY A 13 -10.06 -6.47 -22.10
N PHE A 14 -9.49 -5.60 -21.27
CA PHE A 14 -8.14 -5.09 -21.40
C PHE A 14 -7.41 -5.20 -20.06
N THR A 15 -6.10 -5.45 -20.11
CA THR A 15 -5.20 -5.41 -18.95
C THR A 15 -3.85 -4.78 -19.31
N ILE A 16 -3.25 -4.09 -18.35
CA ILE A 16 -1.92 -3.46 -18.47
C ILE A 16 -0.93 -3.97 -17.42
N GLY A 17 0.32 -4.21 -17.82
CA GLY A 17 1.39 -4.62 -16.92
C GLY A 17 2.78 -4.40 -17.49
N PRO A 18 3.86 -4.81 -16.78
CA PRO A 18 3.88 -5.42 -15.45
C PRO A 18 3.91 -4.36 -14.32
N ILE A 19 2.84 -4.27 -13.53
CA ILE A 19 2.67 -3.19 -12.53
C ILE A 19 3.63 -3.36 -11.35
N TYR A 20 3.60 -4.53 -10.70
CA TYR A 20 4.34 -4.76 -9.46
C TYR A 20 5.86 -4.61 -9.65
N GLU A 21 6.39 -5.02 -10.79
CA GLU A 21 7.79 -4.93 -11.17
C GLU A 21 8.24 -3.46 -11.36
N VAL A 22 7.39 -2.63 -11.97
CA VAL A 22 7.64 -1.20 -12.13
C VAL A 22 7.58 -0.47 -10.78
N LEU A 23 6.63 -0.82 -9.92
CA LEU A 23 6.56 -0.31 -8.54
C LEU A 23 7.78 -0.74 -7.71
N SER A 24 8.20 -2.00 -7.85
CA SER A 24 9.31 -2.58 -7.08
C SER A 24 10.68 -1.98 -7.43
N SER A 25 10.82 -1.29 -8.57
CA SER A 25 12.05 -0.58 -8.91
C SER A 25 12.13 0.85 -8.37
N ALA A 26 11.12 1.32 -7.62
CA ALA A 26 11.15 2.62 -6.97
C ALA A 26 12.12 2.66 -5.78
N ARG A 27 12.97 3.69 -5.73
CA ARG A 27 13.89 3.94 -4.61
C ARG A 27 13.32 4.91 -3.59
N LYS A 28 12.46 5.83 -4.04
CA LYS A 28 11.84 6.88 -3.23
C LYS A 28 10.32 6.78 -3.31
N THR A 29 9.64 7.31 -2.29
CA THR A 29 8.17 7.31 -2.21
C THR A 29 7.51 8.03 -3.39
N ARG A 30 8.07 9.14 -3.87
CA ARG A 30 7.60 9.84 -5.08
C ARG A 30 7.66 8.97 -6.34
N GLU A 31 8.71 8.14 -6.47
CA GLU A 31 8.86 7.24 -7.61
C GLU A 31 7.85 6.10 -7.52
N LEU A 32 7.59 5.60 -6.30
CA LEU A 32 6.59 4.56 -6.04
C LEU A 32 5.18 5.08 -6.33
N TRP A 33 4.87 6.29 -5.85
CA TRP A 33 3.64 7.00 -6.13
C TRP A 33 3.43 7.17 -7.64
N PHE A 34 4.42 7.73 -8.34
CA PHE A 34 4.27 7.96 -9.78
C PHE A 34 4.20 6.66 -10.58
N ALA A 35 4.89 5.59 -10.14
CA ALA A 35 4.77 4.28 -10.78
C ALA A 35 3.32 3.78 -10.79
N SER A 36 2.63 3.88 -9.66
CA SER A 36 1.20 3.58 -9.55
C SER A 36 0.34 4.54 -10.39
N TYR A 37 0.60 5.84 -10.22
CA TYR A 37 -0.14 6.89 -10.91
C TYR A 37 -0.02 6.78 -12.44
N PHE A 38 1.15 6.38 -12.95
CA PHE A 38 1.40 6.16 -14.38
C PHE A 38 0.43 5.13 -14.96
N PHE A 39 0.27 3.96 -14.34
CA PHE A 39 -0.66 2.95 -14.84
C PHE A 39 -2.12 3.39 -14.72
N SER A 40 -2.49 4.03 -13.60
CA SER A 40 -3.85 4.55 -13.48
C SER A 40 -4.15 5.65 -14.49
N TRP A 41 -3.18 6.50 -14.81
CA TRP A 41 -3.34 7.55 -15.82
C TRP A 41 -3.39 6.94 -17.22
N PHE A 42 -2.55 5.94 -17.52
CA PHE A 42 -2.61 5.20 -18.77
C PHE A 42 -3.99 4.58 -18.99
N MET A 43 -4.54 3.93 -17.97
CA MET A 43 -5.89 3.36 -18.01
C MET A 43 -6.97 4.43 -18.18
N GLU A 44 -6.83 5.56 -17.49
CA GLU A 44 -7.74 6.69 -17.65
C GLU A 44 -7.75 7.23 -19.09
N GLU A 45 -6.61 7.37 -19.75
CA GLU A 45 -6.54 7.89 -21.12
C GLU A 45 -7.16 6.91 -22.13
N ILE A 46 -6.99 5.60 -21.97
CA ILE A 46 -7.70 4.62 -22.80
C ILE A 46 -9.21 4.72 -22.56
N ILE A 47 -9.63 4.69 -21.29
CA ILE A 47 -11.06 4.76 -20.92
C ILE A 47 -11.69 6.02 -21.51
N LYS A 48 -11.02 7.17 -21.42
CA LYS A 48 -11.49 8.43 -22.03
C LYS A 48 -11.74 8.31 -23.53
N LYS A 49 -10.78 7.77 -24.27
CA LYS A 49 -10.86 7.63 -25.72
C LYS A 49 -12.02 6.73 -26.13
N LEU A 50 -12.22 5.62 -25.41
CA LEU A 50 -13.30 4.67 -25.67
C LEU A 50 -14.67 5.17 -25.19
N PHE A 51 -14.73 5.88 -24.06
CA PHE A 51 -15.97 6.41 -23.48
C PHE A 51 -16.65 7.46 -24.37
N CYS A 52 -15.89 8.14 -25.24
CA CYS A 52 -16.45 9.05 -26.24
C CYS A 52 -17.32 8.36 -27.30
N ASN A 53 -17.17 7.03 -27.48
CA ASN A 53 -17.98 6.27 -28.42
C ASN A 53 -19.28 5.82 -27.75
N GLU A 54 -20.43 6.34 -28.21
CA GLU A 54 -21.75 6.00 -27.64
C GLU A 54 -22.09 4.50 -27.74
N ASN A 55 -21.42 3.77 -28.63
CA ASN A 55 -21.62 2.34 -28.82
C ASN A 55 -20.90 1.50 -27.76
N ILE A 56 -20.06 2.09 -26.91
CA ILE A 56 -19.25 1.40 -25.90
C ILE A 56 -19.78 1.69 -24.49
N ARG A 57 -19.91 0.65 -23.66
CA ARG A 57 -20.23 0.78 -22.23
C ARG A 57 -19.32 -0.07 -21.36
N PHE A 58 -18.72 0.55 -20.35
CA PHE A 58 -17.93 -0.16 -19.35
C PHE A 58 -18.83 -0.95 -18.38
N ILE A 59 -18.44 -2.19 -18.12
CA ILE A 59 -19.02 -3.08 -17.11
C ILE A 59 -18.22 -2.93 -15.81
N THR A 60 -16.89 -2.96 -15.90
CA THR A 60 -15.96 -2.67 -14.80
C THR A 60 -14.71 -1.99 -15.34
N PRO A 61 -14.13 -0.98 -14.67
CA PRO A 61 -14.68 -0.30 -13.51
C PRO A 61 -15.94 0.50 -13.84
N TYR A 62 -16.65 0.97 -12.82
CA TYR A 62 -17.71 1.94 -13.00
C TYR A 62 -17.12 3.26 -13.52
N VAL A 63 -17.64 3.76 -14.64
CA VAL A 63 -17.18 5.00 -15.29
C VAL A 63 -18.37 5.94 -15.42
N SER A 64 -18.29 7.12 -14.81
CA SER A 64 -19.29 8.18 -14.99
C SER A 64 -18.71 9.35 -15.79
N GLY A 65 -19.54 9.99 -16.62
CA GLY A 65 -19.12 11.13 -17.44
C GLY A 65 -18.64 12.35 -16.62
N THR A 66 -19.02 12.44 -15.34
CA THR A 66 -18.52 13.47 -14.41
C THR A 66 -17.14 13.17 -13.83
N ASP A 67 -16.67 11.92 -13.92
CA ASP A 67 -15.37 11.48 -13.37
C ASP A 67 -14.21 11.58 -14.38
N ILE A 68 -14.51 12.08 -15.59
CA ILE A 68 -13.56 12.32 -16.67
C ILE A 68 -13.52 13.84 -16.92
N PRO A 69 -12.43 14.57 -16.57
CA PRO A 69 -11.09 14.11 -16.18
C PRO A 69 -10.87 13.99 -14.66
N ASN A 70 -10.08 13.01 -14.24
CA ASN A 70 -9.61 12.89 -12.86
C ASN A 70 -8.47 13.90 -12.60
N ILE A 71 -8.79 15.04 -11.98
CA ILE A 71 -7.82 15.99 -11.44
C ILE A 71 -7.54 15.56 -10.00
N SER A 72 -6.65 14.60 -9.83
CA SER A 72 -6.28 14.06 -8.52
C SER A 72 -4.84 13.60 -8.54
N SER A 73 -4.17 13.70 -7.39
CA SER A 73 -2.86 13.08 -7.17
C SER A 73 -2.93 11.57 -6.96
N ILE A 74 -4.12 10.96 -6.89
CA ILE A 74 -4.31 9.55 -6.59
C ILE A 74 -4.93 8.84 -7.78
N GLY A 75 -4.34 7.72 -8.17
CA GLY A 75 -4.85 6.85 -9.22
C GLY A 75 -6.15 6.17 -8.79
N LYS A 76 -7.21 6.34 -9.58
CA LYS A 76 -8.55 5.79 -9.33
C LYS A 76 -8.84 4.53 -10.14
N TYR A 77 -8.17 4.38 -11.28
CA TYR A 77 -8.43 3.30 -12.23
C TYR A 77 -7.51 2.14 -11.94
N HIS A 78 -8.10 0.94 -11.88
CA HIS A 78 -7.34 -0.29 -11.79
C HIS A 78 -6.74 -0.68 -13.14
N ASP A 79 -5.96 -1.75 -13.12
CA ASP A 79 -5.15 -2.26 -14.21
C ASP A 79 -5.93 -2.95 -15.33
N ARG A 80 -7.26 -3.00 -15.21
CA ARG A 80 -8.13 -3.72 -16.13
C ARG A 80 -9.39 -2.93 -16.43
N PHE A 81 -10.03 -3.27 -17.53
CA PHE A 81 -11.44 -2.97 -17.72
C PHE A 81 -12.13 -4.07 -18.52
N ILE A 82 -13.44 -4.14 -18.39
CA ILE A 82 -14.33 -4.97 -19.18
C ILE A 82 -15.46 -4.08 -19.69
N LEU A 83 -15.79 -4.20 -20.97
CA LEU A 83 -16.82 -3.42 -21.64
C LEU A 83 -17.70 -4.29 -22.54
N ARG A 84 -18.86 -3.75 -22.89
CA ARG A 84 -19.80 -4.27 -23.90
C ARG A 84 -20.01 -3.22 -24.98
N SER A 85 -20.23 -3.67 -26.22
CA SER A 85 -20.37 -2.78 -27.36
C SER A 85 -21.45 -3.23 -28.36
N CYS A 86 -22.03 -2.25 -29.04
CA CYS A 86 -22.88 -2.48 -30.23
C CYS A 86 -22.07 -2.59 -31.52
N LEU A 87 -20.76 -2.32 -31.47
CA LEU A 87 -19.83 -2.52 -32.59
C LEU A 87 -19.56 -4.00 -32.80
N ASP A 88 -19.24 -4.38 -34.03
CA ASP A 88 -18.75 -5.72 -34.28
C ASP A 88 -17.35 -5.95 -33.68
N ARG A 89 -16.87 -7.20 -33.76
CA ARG A 89 -15.60 -7.60 -33.15
C ARG A 89 -14.38 -6.90 -33.80
N GLU A 90 -14.40 -6.66 -35.09
CA GLU A 90 -13.27 -6.07 -35.82
C GLU A 90 -13.19 -4.58 -35.54
N GLU A 91 -14.31 -3.87 -35.62
CA GLU A 91 -14.43 -2.45 -35.27
C GLU A 91 -14.00 -2.19 -33.81
N LEU A 92 -14.50 -2.98 -32.86
CA LEU A 92 -14.14 -2.81 -31.45
C LEU A 92 -12.66 -3.13 -31.20
N PHE A 93 -12.10 -4.10 -31.92
CA PHE A 93 -10.68 -4.42 -31.82
C PHE A 93 -9.82 -3.24 -32.30
N GLU A 94 -10.15 -2.64 -33.44
CA GLU A 94 -9.46 -1.47 -33.97
C GLU A 94 -9.54 -0.26 -33.03
N ASP A 95 -10.73 0.01 -32.47
CA ASP A 95 -10.93 1.10 -31.49
C ASP A 95 -10.05 0.92 -30.25
N ILE A 96 -10.00 -0.28 -29.67
CA ILE A 96 -9.17 -0.56 -28.48
C ILE A 96 -7.68 -0.48 -28.82
N GLN A 97 -7.27 -1.06 -29.95
CA GLN A 97 -5.87 -1.02 -30.41
C GLN A 97 -5.41 0.41 -30.61
N LYS A 98 -6.20 1.22 -31.34
CA LYS A 98 -5.92 2.63 -31.59
C LYS A 98 -5.86 3.43 -30.29
N ALA A 99 -6.83 3.27 -29.40
CA ALA A 99 -6.83 3.96 -28.12
C ALA A 99 -5.57 3.62 -27.29
N SER A 100 -5.19 2.34 -27.27
CA SER A 100 -4.00 1.83 -26.58
C SER A 100 -2.69 2.39 -27.16
N ASP A 101 -2.55 2.41 -28.49
CA ASP A 101 -1.35 2.92 -29.17
C ASP A 101 -1.20 4.43 -29.06
N GLU A 102 -2.27 5.20 -29.29
CA GLU A 102 -2.25 6.65 -29.09
C GLU A 102 -1.90 7.03 -27.64
N THR A 103 -2.33 6.23 -26.66
CA THR A 103 -2.01 6.45 -25.26
C THR A 103 -0.53 6.19 -24.99
N LEU A 104 0.04 5.13 -25.55
CA LEU A 104 1.46 4.86 -25.41
C LEU A 104 2.31 5.97 -26.06
N ASP A 105 1.92 6.40 -27.26
CA ASP A 105 2.59 7.48 -27.99
C ASP A 105 2.54 8.79 -27.18
N TYR A 106 1.41 9.11 -26.54
CA TYR A 106 1.31 10.25 -25.63
C TYR A 106 2.37 10.21 -24.51
N PHE A 107 2.56 9.06 -23.85
CA PHE A 107 3.59 8.94 -22.81
C PHE A 107 5.02 8.97 -23.37
N ILE A 108 5.23 8.48 -24.60
CA ILE A 108 6.52 8.61 -25.28
C ILE A 108 6.85 10.09 -25.55
N GLU A 109 5.89 10.89 -26.02
CA GLU A 109 6.07 12.33 -26.21
C GLU A 109 6.35 13.06 -24.90
N LEU A 110 5.62 12.75 -23.83
CA LEU A 110 5.85 13.30 -22.49
C LEU A 110 7.28 13.00 -22.01
N ILE A 111 7.76 11.76 -22.22
CA ILE A 111 9.13 11.37 -21.88
C ILE A 111 10.12 12.14 -22.73
N ASP A 112 9.93 12.22 -24.04
CA ASP A 112 10.84 12.90 -24.96
C ASP A 112 10.97 14.39 -24.63
N SER A 113 9.84 15.07 -24.38
CA SER A 113 9.79 16.47 -23.94
C SER A 113 10.58 16.69 -22.64
N LEU A 114 10.43 15.78 -21.67
CA LEU A 114 11.21 15.81 -20.44
C LEU A 114 12.70 15.56 -20.67
N VAL A 115 13.06 14.61 -21.55
CA VAL A 115 14.45 14.34 -21.90
C VAL A 115 15.07 15.59 -22.52
N ASN A 116 14.44 16.19 -23.52
CA ASN A 116 14.96 17.36 -24.23
C ASN A 116 15.09 18.61 -23.33
N SER A 117 14.28 18.72 -22.27
CA SER A 117 14.29 19.88 -21.37
C SER A 117 15.17 19.72 -20.12
N LYS A 118 15.41 18.49 -19.64
CA LYS A 118 16.08 18.23 -18.34
C LYS A 118 17.21 17.21 -18.40
N ALA A 119 17.39 16.51 -19.51
CA ALA A 119 18.36 15.44 -19.65
C ALA A 119 18.90 15.37 -21.10
N GLN A 120 19.48 14.23 -21.48
CA GLN A 120 19.89 13.99 -22.85
C GLN A 120 19.86 12.48 -23.14
N TYR A 121 19.61 12.10 -24.39
CA TYR A 121 19.82 10.72 -24.80
C TYR A 121 21.31 10.36 -24.76
N ILE A 122 21.62 9.10 -24.46
CA ILE A 122 22.99 8.57 -24.53
C ILE A 122 23.41 8.56 -26.01
N ASN A 123 24.72 8.70 -26.27
CA ASN A 123 25.23 8.64 -27.64
C ASN A 123 24.77 7.36 -28.36
N GLY A 124 24.18 7.51 -29.55
CA GLY A 124 23.57 6.43 -30.32
C GLY A 124 22.13 6.04 -29.92
N SER A 125 21.57 6.65 -28.87
CA SER A 125 20.16 6.49 -28.48
C SER A 125 19.31 7.68 -28.94
N SER A 126 18.02 7.46 -29.08
CA SER A 126 17.05 8.50 -29.46
C SER A 126 15.68 8.22 -28.84
N LYS A 127 14.72 9.10 -29.12
CA LYS A 127 13.28 8.85 -28.88
C LYS A 127 12.83 7.47 -29.33
N LYS A 128 13.30 7.02 -30.50
CA LYS A 128 12.95 5.70 -31.04
C LYS A 128 13.42 4.56 -30.13
N SER A 129 14.61 4.71 -29.53
CA SER A 129 15.12 3.75 -28.55
C SER A 129 14.25 3.69 -27.28
N ALA A 130 13.75 4.84 -26.83
CA ALA A 130 12.84 4.89 -25.68
C ALA A 130 11.47 4.27 -26.01
N GLU A 131 10.93 4.56 -27.20
CA GLU A 131 9.70 3.97 -27.73
C GLU A 131 9.80 2.44 -27.79
N ASP A 132 10.87 1.90 -28.38
CA ASP A 132 11.03 0.45 -28.53
C ASP A 132 11.05 -0.26 -27.16
N ILE A 133 11.72 0.33 -26.16
CA ILE A 133 11.73 -0.19 -24.79
C ILE A 133 10.33 -0.18 -24.16
N LEU A 134 9.58 0.90 -24.33
CA LEU A 134 8.24 1.02 -23.75
C LEU A 134 7.24 0.10 -24.43
N LYS A 135 7.29 -0.01 -25.77
CA LYS A 135 6.47 -0.95 -26.56
C LYS A 135 6.73 -2.41 -26.19
N ASP A 136 7.99 -2.77 -25.95
CA ASP A 136 8.37 -4.13 -25.61
C ASP A 136 8.09 -4.48 -24.14
N TYR A 137 8.13 -3.50 -23.23
CA TYR A 137 8.02 -3.77 -21.79
C TYR A 137 6.63 -3.52 -21.21
N ILE A 138 5.89 -2.51 -21.68
CA ILE A 138 4.51 -2.24 -21.23
C ILE A 138 3.57 -3.15 -22.02
N GLN A 139 3.13 -4.22 -21.36
CA GLN A 139 2.19 -5.19 -21.91
C GLN A 139 0.79 -4.60 -21.85
N ARG A 140 0.13 -4.55 -23.01
CA ARG A 140 -1.22 -4.00 -23.22
C ARG A 140 -2.04 -5.09 -23.89
N ASN A 141 -2.55 -6.01 -23.08
CA ASN A 141 -3.20 -7.23 -23.54
C ASN A 141 -4.71 -7.02 -23.53
N PHE A 142 -5.40 -7.47 -24.59
CA PHE A 142 -6.85 -7.40 -24.65
C PHE A 142 -7.44 -8.53 -25.47
N VAL A 143 -8.71 -8.81 -25.20
CA VAL A 143 -9.51 -9.83 -25.90
C VAL A 143 -10.83 -9.21 -26.33
N VAL A 144 -11.29 -9.55 -27.54
CA VAL A 144 -12.61 -9.17 -28.06
C VAL A 144 -13.36 -10.41 -28.48
N LEU A 145 -14.55 -10.60 -27.92
CA LEU A 145 -15.44 -11.74 -28.13
C LEU A 145 -16.72 -11.26 -28.81
N ASN A 146 -17.23 -12.04 -29.77
CA ASN A 146 -18.59 -11.85 -30.28
C ASN A 146 -19.61 -12.12 -29.18
N SER A 147 -20.74 -11.42 -29.20
CA SER A 147 -21.80 -11.61 -28.20
C SER A 147 -22.40 -13.03 -28.22
N THR A 148 -22.31 -13.74 -29.35
CA THR A 148 -22.73 -15.15 -29.47
C THR A 148 -21.74 -16.15 -28.87
N ALA A 149 -20.52 -15.72 -28.54
CA ALA A 149 -19.46 -16.62 -28.05
C ALA A 149 -19.52 -16.87 -26.54
N VAL A 150 -20.28 -16.06 -25.80
CA VAL A 150 -20.34 -16.11 -24.33
C VAL A 150 -21.72 -15.74 -23.84
N GLU A 151 -22.23 -16.51 -22.87
CA GLU A 151 -23.47 -16.18 -22.17
C GLU A 151 -23.29 -14.89 -21.36
N GLU A 152 -24.30 -14.01 -21.37
CA GLU A 152 -24.25 -12.70 -20.72
C GLU A 152 -23.80 -12.76 -19.25
N SER A 153 -24.33 -13.72 -18.48
CA SER A 153 -23.99 -13.93 -17.08
C SER A 153 -22.55 -14.39 -16.83
N LYS A 154 -21.85 -14.87 -17.86
CA LYS A 154 -20.47 -15.40 -17.77
C LYS A 154 -19.43 -14.50 -18.44
N VAL A 155 -19.83 -13.34 -18.95
CA VAL A 155 -18.92 -12.41 -19.67
C VAL A 155 -17.73 -12.03 -18.79
N VAL A 156 -17.99 -11.57 -17.56
CA VAL A 156 -16.94 -11.11 -16.63
C VAL A 156 -15.98 -12.24 -16.26
N GLU A 157 -16.50 -13.40 -15.88
CA GLU A 157 -15.69 -14.58 -15.55
C GLU A 157 -14.82 -15.04 -16.74
N THR A 158 -15.42 -15.10 -17.93
CA THR A 158 -14.74 -15.58 -19.15
C THR A 158 -13.64 -14.62 -19.57
N ILE A 159 -13.92 -13.31 -19.61
CA ILE A 159 -12.92 -12.30 -19.94
C ILE A 159 -11.80 -12.27 -18.90
N ASN A 160 -12.11 -12.32 -17.61
CA ASN A 160 -11.08 -12.37 -16.56
C ASN A 160 -10.16 -13.58 -16.73
N ARG A 161 -10.69 -14.77 -17.03
CA ARG A 161 -9.86 -15.96 -17.31
C ARG A 161 -8.93 -15.76 -18.50
N TYR A 162 -9.40 -15.12 -19.59
CA TYR A 162 -8.55 -14.78 -20.72
C TYR A 162 -7.44 -13.80 -20.33
N LEU A 163 -7.79 -12.72 -19.64
CA LEU A 163 -6.84 -11.71 -19.21
C LEU A 163 -5.80 -12.28 -18.22
N ASP A 164 -6.23 -13.11 -17.26
CA ASP A 164 -5.35 -13.78 -16.30
C ASP A 164 -4.34 -14.67 -17.04
N SER A 165 -4.83 -15.46 -18.01
CA SER A 165 -3.97 -16.29 -18.85
C SER A 165 -2.98 -15.46 -19.67
N MET A 166 -3.36 -14.28 -20.16
CA MET A 166 -2.45 -13.38 -20.90
C MET A 166 -1.40 -12.74 -19.99
N GLU A 167 -1.77 -12.40 -18.75
CA GLU A 167 -0.85 -11.83 -17.76
C GLU A 167 0.18 -12.84 -17.23
N GLU A 168 -0.19 -14.11 -17.16
CA GLU A 168 0.72 -15.20 -16.81
C GLU A 168 1.72 -15.48 -17.94
N ASN A 169 1.30 -15.34 -19.20
CA ASN A 169 2.12 -15.60 -20.39
C ASN A 169 2.82 -14.33 -20.91
N ARG A 170 3.66 -13.74 -20.07
CA ARG A 170 4.40 -12.51 -20.40
C ARG A 170 5.46 -12.77 -21.47
N TYR A 171 5.37 -12.04 -22.58
CA TYR A 171 6.41 -11.98 -23.59
C TYR A 171 7.29 -10.74 -23.37
N PHE A 172 8.59 -10.96 -23.21
CA PHE A 172 9.59 -9.89 -23.20
C PHE A 172 10.63 -10.20 -24.28
N LYS A 173 10.99 -9.21 -25.10
CA LYS A 173 12.13 -9.38 -26.01
C LYS A 173 13.42 -9.43 -25.19
N THR A 174 14.04 -10.60 -25.10
CA THR A 174 15.32 -10.78 -24.41
C THR A 174 16.48 -10.44 -25.36
N GLY A 175 17.37 -9.55 -24.93
CA GLY A 175 18.60 -9.19 -25.65
C GLY A 175 19.73 -8.84 -24.70
N ILE A 176 20.98 -8.94 -25.16
CA ILE A 176 22.15 -8.48 -24.41
C ILE A 176 22.16 -6.95 -24.49
N ASN A 177 21.86 -6.30 -23.39
CA ASN A 177 22.02 -4.84 -23.27
C ASN A 177 23.40 -4.55 -22.65
N GLU A 178 24.29 -3.94 -23.43
CA GLU A 178 25.62 -3.54 -22.94
C GLU A 178 25.53 -2.52 -21.79
N LYS A 179 24.45 -1.72 -21.75
CA LYS A 179 24.17 -0.71 -20.72
C LYS A 179 22.81 -0.92 -20.09
N THR A 180 22.79 -1.16 -18.78
CA THR A 180 21.55 -1.33 -18.00
C THR A 180 21.24 -0.08 -17.17
N CYS A 181 19.96 0.19 -16.99
CA CYS A 181 19.48 1.30 -16.19
C CYS A 181 20.06 1.25 -14.78
N PHE A 182 20.60 2.37 -14.31
CA PHE A 182 21.21 2.50 -12.99
C PHE A 182 20.23 2.18 -11.84
N VAL A 183 18.93 2.46 -12.00
CA VAL A 183 17.92 2.30 -10.96
C VAL A 183 17.34 0.89 -10.91
N CYS A 184 16.71 0.41 -11.99
CA CYS A 184 16.03 -0.89 -11.98
C CYS A 184 16.99 -2.06 -12.21
N LYS A 185 18.16 -1.83 -12.82
CA LYS A 185 19.12 -2.87 -13.23
C LYS A 185 18.55 -3.93 -14.20
N THR A 186 17.37 -3.69 -14.77
CA THR A 186 16.67 -4.64 -15.65
C THR A 186 16.59 -4.14 -17.08
N LEU A 187 16.10 -2.91 -17.28
CA LEU A 187 15.87 -2.33 -18.60
C LEU A 187 17.14 -1.69 -19.18
N PRO A 188 17.29 -1.64 -20.52
CA PRO A 188 18.37 -0.92 -21.16
C PRO A 188 18.35 0.56 -20.79
N ALA A 189 19.53 1.15 -20.62
CA ALA A 189 19.66 2.57 -20.41
C ALA A 189 19.80 3.31 -21.75
N VAL A 190 18.99 4.35 -21.93
CA VAL A 190 18.97 5.18 -23.17
C VAL A 190 19.05 6.67 -22.88
N ILE A 191 18.86 7.08 -21.62
CA ILE A 191 18.83 8.48 -21.19
C ILE A 191 19.93 8.71 -20.17
N ASN A 192 20.71 9.77 -20.32
CA ASN A 192 21.63 10.26 -19.31
C ASN A 192 21.00 11.44 -18.57
N ALA A 193 20.82 11.30 -17.26
CA ALA A 193 20.14 12.30 -16.43
C ALA A 193 20.84 12.50 -15.08
N GLU A 194 20.78 13.70 -14.53
CA GLU A 194 21.31 14.02 -13.20
C GLU A 194 20.35 13.62 -12.09
N ILE A 195 20.74 12.64 -11.28
CA ILE A 195 19.93 12.20 -10.14
C ILE A 195 20.72 12.34 -8.84
N TYR A 196 20.00 12.61 -7.74
CA TYR A 196 20.59 12.62 -6.41
C TYR A 196 20.94 11.21 -5.95
N VAL A 197 22.22 10.96 -5.69
CA VAL A 197 22.71 9.66 -5.22
C VAL A 197 23.45 9.81 -3.89
N LYS A 198 22.97 9.10 -2.88
CA LYS A 198 23.68 8.92 -1.61
C LYS A 198 24.47 7.62 -1.64
N GLU A 199 25.80 7.72 -1.72
CA GLU A 199 26.69 6.56 -1.68
C GLU A 199 26.86 6.00 -0.25
N PRO A 200 27.06 4.68 -0.09
CA PRO A 200 27.35 4.08 1.21
C PRO A 200 28.54 4.77 1.89
N GLY A 201 28.40 5.10 3.18
CA GLY A 201 29.45 5.73 3.97
C GLY A 201 29.58 7.25 3.83
N ARG A 202 28.88 7.90 2.89
CA ARG A 202 28.85 9.37 2.81
C ARG A 202 27.71 9.97 3.65
N ALA A 203 28.01 11.08 4.32
CA ALA A 203 27.03 11.80 5.13
C ALA A 203 25.91 12.43 4.27
N ARG A 204 26.30 13.02 3.12
CA ARG A 204 25.39 13.61 2.12
C ARG A 204 25.58 12.95 0.75
N GLY A 205 24.50 12.89 -0.01
CA GLY A 205 24.56 12.53 -1.42
C GLY A 205 24.94 13.72 -2.28
N GLU A 206 25.15 13.45 -3.56
CA GLU A 206 25.46 14.45 -4.58
C GLU A 206 24.68 14.13 -5.87
N SER A 207 24.38 15.16 -6.65
CA SER A 207 23.80 14.98 -7.99
C SER A 207 24.85 14.38 -8.90
N LYS A 208 24.53 13.24 -9.52
CA LYS A 208 25.40 12.56 -10.48
C LYS A 208 24.63 12.26 -11.75
N SER A 209 25.29 12.49 -12.88
CA SER A 209 24.87 11.95 -14.17
C SER A 209 24.86 10.42 -14.11
N LYS A 210 23.70 9.82 -14.41
CA LYS A 210 23.46 8.38 -14.44
C LYS A 210 22.64 7.99 -15.67
N GLU A 211 22.93 6.81 -16.17
CA GLU A 211 22.23 6.21 -17.31
C GLU A 211 20.93 5.52 -16.83
N LEU A 212 19.79 5.92 -17.39
CA LEU A 212 18.44 5.50 -17.00
C LEU A 212 17.67 4.91 -18.19
N CYS A 213 16.74 3.99 -17.90
CA CYS A 213 15.69 3.61 -18.85
C CYS A 213 14.55 4.65 -18.83
N PRO A 214 13.67 4.66 -19.83
CA PRO A 214 12.57 5.63 -19.93
C PRO A 214 11.64 5.63 -18.71
N LEU A 215 11.30 4.44 -18.19
CA LEU A 215 10.44 4.29 -17.02
C LEU A 215 11.07 4.81 -15.71
N CYS A 216 12.34 4.52 -15.47
CA CYS A 216 13.02 5.05 -14.29
C CYS A 216 13.27 6.55 -14.39
N PHE A 217 13.52 7.06 -15.61
CA PHE A 217 13.64 8.47 -15.89
C PHE A 217 12.34 9.21 -15.56
N ILE A 218 11.21 8.83 -16.16
CA ILE A 218 9.93 9.51 -15.90
C ILE A 218 9.50 9.40 -14.44
N LYS A 219 9.73 8.26 -13.77
CA LYS A 219 9.44 8.12 -12.32
C LYS A 219 10.22 9.12 -11.48
N TYR A 220 11.48 9.42 -11.83
CA TYR A 220 12.28 10.37 -11.10
C TYR A 220 11.88 11.83 -11.41
N TYR A 221 11.68 12.13 -12.70
CA TYR A 221 11.44 13.48 -13.21
C TYR A 221 9.97 13.88 -13.29
N CYS A 222 9.04 13.01 -12.93
CA CYS A 222 7.59 13.25 -13.05
C CYS A 222 7.14 14.59 -12.44
N LEU A 223 7.56 14.90 -11.21
CA LEU A 223 7.20 16.14 -10.52
C LEU A 223 7.90 17.39 -11.08
N MET A 224 8.79 17.23 -12.05
CA MET A 224 9.40 18.32 -12.81
C MET A 224 8.69 18.60 -14.13
N SER A 225 7.74 17.75 -14.54
CA SER A 225 6.90 17.98 -15.72
C SER A 225 5.72 18.88 -15.39
N ASP A 226 5.56 19.95 -16.17
CA ASP A 226 4.40 20.84 -16.07
C ASP A 226 3.10 20.12 -16.47
N GLU A 227 3.18 19.16 -17.41
CA GLU A 227 2.03 18.34 -17.83
C GLU A 227 1.54 17.47 -16.67
N VAL A 228 2.47 16.83 -15.95
CA VAL A 228 2.14 16.03 -14.74
C VAL A 228 1.53 16.92 -13.66
N LYS A 229 2.09 18.09 -13.39
CA LYS A 229 1.55 19.04 -12.40
C LYS A 229 0.16 19.54 -12.78
N LYS A 230 -0.05 19.90 -14.05
CA LYS A 230 -1.34 20.32 -14.60
C LYS A 230 -2.37 19.20 -14.48
N LYS A 231 -1.98 17.97 -14.77
CA LYS A 231 -2.83 16.78 -14.64
C LYS A 231 -3.26 16.54 -13.19
N ILE A 232 -2.37 16.74 -12.21
CA ILE A 232 -2.69 16.63 -10.78
C ILE A 232 -3.58 17.79 -10.30
N GLY A 233 -3.53 18.94 -10.97
CA GLY A 233 -4.22 20.16 -10.55
C GLY A 233 -3.55 20.88 -9.37
N ASN A 234 -2.27 20.59 -9.10
CA ASN A 234 -1.51 21.23 -8.04
C ASN A 234 -0.03 21.39 -8.43
N GLU A 235 0.36 22.61 -8.77
CA GLU A 235 1.73 22.96 -9.19
C GLU A 235 2.79 22.75 -8.11
N ASN A 236 2.38 22.80 -6.84
CA ASN A 236 3.24 22.64 -5.67
C ASN A 236 3.19 21.23 -5.08
N PHE A 237 2.58 20.27 -5.79
CA PHE A 237 2.44 18.91 -5.32
C PHE A 237 3.81 18.27 -5.03
N LYS A 238 3.95 17.74 -3.82
CA LYS A 238 5.13 17.01 -3.35
C LYS A 238 4.67 15.76 -2.63
N TYR A 239 5.17 14.61 -3.05
CA TYR A 239 4.98 13.38 -2.30
C TYR A 239 5.99 13.31 -1.14
N PRO A 240 5.58 13.06 0.11
CA PRO A 240 6.47 13.06 1.27
C PRO A 240 7.43 11.86 1.26
N SER A 241 8.61 12.02 1.85
CA SER A 241 9.55 10.91 2.09
C SER A 241 9.01 9.95 3.16
N VAL A 242 9.51 8.70 3.19
CA VAL A 242 9.17 7.73 4.25
C VAL A 242 9.39 8.27 5.66
N LEU A 243 10.41 9.12 5.83
CA LEU A 243 10.75 9.73 7.12
C LEU A 243 9.76 10.83 7.50
N LYS A 244 9.30 11.63 6.53
CA LYS A 244 8.22 12.59 6.76
C LYS A 244 6.92 11.90 7.17
N ILE A 245 6.63 10.77 6.54
CA ILE A 245 5.46 9.94 6.87
C ILE A 245 5.59 9.36 8.29
N SER A 246 6.74 8.76 8.63
CA SER A 246 6.93 8.10 9.94
C SER A 246 6.93 9.07 11.12
N ALA A 247 7.49 10.26 10.93
CA ALA A 247 7.71 11.24 12.00
C ALA A 247 6.65 12.35 12.04
N VAL A 248 5.45 12.12 11.49
CA VAL A 248 4.41 13.16 11.34
C VAL A 248 4.08 13.90 12.65
N GLU A 249 4.13 13.23 13.80
CA GLU A 249 3.89 13.84 15.13
C GLU A 249 4.99 14.84 15.52
N LEU A 250 6.22 14.63 15.04
CA LEU A 250 7.39 15.47 15.35
C LEU A 250 7.55 16.65 14.38
N LEU A 251 6.92 16.58 13.21
CA LEU A 251 7.04 17.57 12.13
C LEU A 251 6.00 18.69 12.30
N THR A 252 6.18 19.51 13.32
CA THR A 252 5.46 20.78 13.46
C THR A 252 5.92 21.76 12.37
N GLU A 253 5.14 22.82 12.10
CA GLU A 253 5.51 23.83 11.10
C GLU A 253 6.91 24.41 11.34
N ASP A 254 7.31 24.62 12.59
CA ASP A 254 8.62 25.17 12.93
C ASP A 254 9.75 24.17 12.68
N VAL A 255 9.53 22.90 13.01
CA VAL A 255 10.48 21.81 12.72
C VAL A 255 10.63 21.61 11.22
N GLU A 256 9.52 21.64 10.47
CA GLU A 256 9.55 21.53 9.02
C GLU A 256 10.26 22.71 8.36
N LYS A 257 10.06 23.94 8.85
CA LYS A 257 10.77 25.13 8.36
C LYS A 257 12.28 25.01 8.58
N GLU A 258 12.72 24.51 9.73
CA GLU A 258 14.14 24.31 10.01
C GLU A 258 14.76 23.23 9.11
N ILE A 259 14.11 22.08 8.95
CA ILE A 259 14.60 20.99 8.09
C ILE A 259 14.57 21.40 6.60
N SER A 260 13.57 22.17 6.19
CA SER A 260 13.42 22.59 4.79
C SER A 260 14.36 23.75 4.43
N ALA A 261 14.75 24.58 5.41
CA ALA A 261 15.80 25.57 5.22
C ALA A 261 17.18 24.93 4.99
N SER A 262 17.39 23.70 5.50
CA SER A 262 18.67 23.00 5.40
C SER A 262 18.76 22.01 4.24
N ASN A 263 17.65 21.62 3.61
CA ASN A 263 17.63 20.54 2.62
C ASN A 263 16.74 20.83 1.39
N SER A 264 17.20 20.44 0.20
CA SER A 264 16.38 20.42 -1.01
C SER A 264 15.36 19.27 -0.98
N TYR A 265 14.32 19.34 -1.82
CA TYR A 265 13.31 18.27 -1.94
C TYR A 265 13.89 16.93 -2.44
N GLU A 266 15.06 16.97 -3.09
CA GLU A 266 15.73 15.77 -3.58
C GLU A 266 16.59 15.08 -2.52
N GLU A 267 17.02 15.81 -1.50
CA GLU A 267 17.94 15.34 -0.46
C GLU A 267 17.25 14.41 0.55
N ASP A 268 17.91 13.29 0.82
CA ASP A 268 17.48 12.35 1.86
C ASP A 268 18.06 12.81 3.21
N PHE A 269 17.22 13.43 4.04
CA PHE A 269 17.57 13.81 5.40
C PHE A 269 17.45 12.63 6.39
N ASP A 270 18.25 12.67 7.46
CA ASP A 270 18.31 11.64 8.49
C ASP A 270 17.38 11.96 9.67
N PHE A 271 16.97 10.92 10.42
CA PHE A 271 16.21 11.15 11.65
C PHE A 271 16.96 12.02 12.67
N LYS A 272 18.30 11.99 12.66
CA LYS A 272 19.11 12.87 13.52
C LYS A 272 18.82 14.36 13.28
N GLU A 273 18.50 14.74 12.05
CA GLU A 273 18.16 16.13 11.72
C GLU A 273 16.81 16.52 12.32
N ILE A 274 15.82 15.61 12.31
CA ILE A 274 14.56 15.80 13.05
C ILE A 274 14.84 15.90 14.55
N GLU A 275 15.65 15.01 15.12
CA GLU A 275 15.99 15.05 16.56
C GLU A 275 16.63 16.40 16.95
N GLN A 276 17.49 16.96 16.09
CA GLN A 276 18.12 18.25 16.31
C GLN A 276 17.10 19.40 16.24
N ALA A 277 16.27 19.44 15.19
CA ALA A 277 15.25 20.47 14.99
C ALA A 277 14.16 20.46 16.09
N VAL A 278 13.75 19.29 16.56
CA VAL A 278 12.79 19.16 17.66
C VAL A 278 13.38 19.72 18.97
N ARG A 279 14.67 19.47 19.22
CA ARG A 279 15.38 19.98 20.42
C ARG A 279 15.59 21.50 20.36
N SER A 280 15.82 22.06 19.18
CA SER A 280 16.05 23.50 19.00
C SER A 280 14.76 24.31 19.06
N LYS A 281 13.64 23.82 18.48
CA LYS A 281 12.41 24.63 18.29
C LYS A 281 11.29 24.38 19.29
N CYS A 282 11.00 23.12 19.61
CA CYS A 282 9.73 22.81 20.26
C CYS A 282 9.83 22.65 21.78
N TYR A 283 10.95 22.17 22.32
CA TYR A 283 10.94 21.67 23.70
C TYR A 283 12.23 21.80 24.53
N GLY A 284 13.31 22.36 23.99
CA GLY A 284 14.62 22.35 24.67
C GLY A 284 15.11 20.92 24.96
N ASN A 285 16.10 20.78 25.85
CA ASN A 285 16.73 19.48 26.13
C ASN A 285 16.14 18.79 27.39
N ASN A 286 14.81 18.64 27.43
CA ASN A 286 14.10 18.19 28.64
C ASN A 286 13.81 16.68 28.66
N LYS A 287 13.53 16.14 29.86
CA LYS A 287 13.30 14.70 30.09
C LYS A 287 12.14 14.14 29.26
N GLU A 288 11.09 14.93 29.03
CA GLU A 288 9.91 14.56 28.25
C GLU A 288 10.23 14.35 26.77
N VAL A 289 10.99 15.26 26.16
CA VAL A 289 11.48 15.17 24.77
C VAL A 289 12.34 13.93 24.57
N ASN A 290 13.22 13.67 25.53
CA ASN A 290 14.06 12.47 25.52
C ASN A 290 13.23 11.19 25.65
N SER A 291 12.10 11.21 26.36
CA SER A 291 11.17 10.08 26.40
C SER A 291 10.43 9.91 25.08
N LEU A 292 9.95 11.02 24.49
CA LEU A 292 9.27 11.03 23.20
C LEU A 292 10.16 10.50 22.08
N LEU A 293 11.36 11.06 21.90
CA LEU A 293 12.31 10.67 20.84
C LEU A 293 12.83 9.23 20.99
N LYS A 294 12.64 8.58 22.14
CA LYS A 294 12.96 7.16 22.32
C LYS A 294 11.92 6.25 21.66
N LYS A 295 10.68 6.70 21.49
CA LYS A 295 9.62 5.88 20.91
C LYS A 295 10.02 5.47 19.50
N SER A 296 10.08 4.15 19.27
CA SER A 296 10.68 3.62 18.04
C SER A 296 9.82 3.87 16.82
N TYR A 297 8.50 4.03 16.99
CA TYR A 297 7.57 4.21 15.87
C TYR A 297 7.87 5.44 15.00
N PHE A 298 8.54 6.48 15.50
CA PHE A 298 8.95 7.63 14.69
C PHE A 298 10.00 7.31 13.63
N LYS A 299 10.76 6.21 13.83
CA LYS A 299 11.82 5.74 12.92
C LYS A 299 11.30 4.68 11.94
N TYR A 300 10.01 4.36 11.98
CA TYR A 300 9.41 3.27 11.21
C TYR A 300 8.16 3.77 10.50
N PHE A 301 7.95 3.31 9.28
CA PHE A 301 6.73 3.57 8.51
C PHE A 301 6.02 2.25 8.24
N ALA A 302 4.73 2.34 7.96
CA ALA A 302 3.92 1.20 7.55
C ALA A 302 3.61 1.28 6.06
N ILE A 303 3.73 0.13 5.38
CA ILE A 303 3.11 -0.10 4.07
C ILE A 303 1.89 -0.97 4.32
N ILE A 304 0.74 -0.50 3.85
CA ILE A 304 -0.55 -1.17 3.97
C ILE A 304 -0.96 -1.59 2.57
N GLN A 305 -1.28 -2.87 2.40
CA GLN A 305 -1.90 -3.39 1.19
C GLN A 305 -3.18 -4.15 1.55
N SER A 306 -4.28 -3.90 0.85
CA SER A 306 -5.53 -4.66 1.00
C SER A 306 -6.00 -5.25 -0.30
N ASP A 307 -6.83 -6.28 -0.22
CA ASP A 307 -7.54 -6.85 -1.37
C ASP A 307 -8.78 -7.59 -0.86
N GLY A 308 -9.87 -7.49 -1.63
CA GLY A 308 -11.17 -8.06 -1.36
C GLY A 308 -11.18 -9.59 -1.45
N ASP A 309 -11.94 -10.19 -0.55
CA ASP A 309 -12.02 -11.63 -0.40
C ASP A 309 -13.19 -12.18 -1.21
N ASN A 310 -12.90 -13.07 -2.17
CA ASN A 310 -13.93 -13.79 -2.94
C ASN A 310 -14.76 -12.91 -3.89
N LEU A 311 -14.21 -11.81 -4.40
CA LEU A 311 -14.88 -10.94 -5.36
C LEU A 311 -15.34 -11.66 -6.62
N GLY A 312 -14.50 -12.56 -7.18
CA GLY A 312 -14.91 -13.41 -8.30
C GLY A 312 -16.17 -14.22 -8.00
N LYS A 313 -16.24 -14.86 -6.83
CA LYS A 313 -17.45 -15.61 -6.40
C LYS A 313 -18.66 -14.72 -6.14
N VAL A 314 -18.47 -13.44 -5.83
CA VAL A 314 -19.59 -12.48 -5.75
C VAL A 314 -20.07 -12.17 -7.16
N LEU A 315 -19.15 -11.85 -8.08
CA LEU A 315 -19.45 -11.56 -9.48
C LEU A 315 -20.19 -12.73 -10.16
N ASP A 316 -19.76 -13.97 -9.92
CA ASP A 316 -20.40 -15.19 -10.47
C ASP A 316 -21.86 -15.38 -10.04
N ARG A 317 -22.26 -14.76 -8.90
CA ARG A 317 -23.64 -14.82 -8.38
C ARG A 317 -24.52 -13.69 -8.91
N LEU A 318 -23.95 -12.68 -9.57
CA LEU A 318 -24.68 -11.57 -10.16
C LEU A 318 -25.13 -11.96 -11.57
N ASP A 319 -26.44 -12.06 -11.76
CA ASP A 319 -27.08 -12.60 -12.97
C ASP A 319 -27.34 -11.57 -14.07
N ASN A 320 -27.09 -10.28 -13.83
CA ASN A 320 -27.30 -9.21 -14.80
C ASN A 320 -26.30 -8.06 -14.68
N PHE A 321 -26.09 -7.33 -15.78
CA PHE A 321 -25.14 -6.22 -15.82
C PHE A 321 -25.48 -5.08 -14.87
N LYS A 322 -26.76 -4.81 -14.61
CA LYS A 322 -27.16 -3.73 -13.70
C LYS A 322 -26.66 -3.98 -12.27
N LYS A 323 -26.79 -5.22 -11.78
CA LYS A 323 -26.26 -5.63 -10.47
C LYS A 323 -24.73 -5.59 -10.44
N ILE A 324 -24.06 -5.97 -11.55
CA ILE A 324 -22.61 -5.87 -11.67
C ILE A 324 -22.16 -4.41 -11.60
N GLU A 325 -22.88 -3.50 -12.27
CA GLU A 325 -22.63 -2.06 -12.23
C GLU A 325 -22.84 -1.49 -10.82
N GLU A 326 -23.93 -1.87 -10.13
CA GLU A 326 -24.20 -1.49 -8.73
C GLU A 326 -23.12 -2.02 -7.76
N PHE A 327 -22.58 -3.21 -8.02
CA PHE A 327 -21.48 -3.79 -7.26
C PHE A 327 -20.17 -3.02 -7.50
N SER A 328 -19.83 -2.78 -8.78
CA SER A 328 -18.67 -1.99 -9.19
C SER A 328 -18.71 -0.58 -8.59
N LYS A 329 -19.89 0.06 -8.59
CA LYS A 329 -20.10 1.34 -7.92
C LYS A 329 -19.87 1.27 -6.42
N SER A 330 -20.30 0.20 -5.75
CA SER A 330 -20.06 0.03 -4.31
C SER A 330 -18.56 -0.11 -3.98
N LEU A 331 -17.79 -0.77 -4.84
CA LEU A 331 -16.32 -0.83 -4.73
C LEU A 331 -15.68 0.54 -4.97
N PHE A 332 -16.17 1.29 -5.95
CA PHE A 332 -15.72 2.66 -6.20
C PHE A 332 -15.99 3.58 -5.01
N ASP A 333 -17.20 3.54 -4.45
CA ASP A 333 -17.57 4.34 -3.26
C ASP A 333 -16.71 3.96 -2.04
N PHE A 334 -16.40 2.67 -1.87
CA PHE A 334 -15.47 2.21 -0.84
C PHE A 334 -14.06 2.76 -1.05
N ALA A 335 -13.51 2.73 -2.26
CA ALA A 335 -12.18 3.24 -2.54
C ALA A 335 -12.03 4.73 -2.18
N GLU A 336 -13.06 5.54 -2.48
CA GLU A 336 -13.10 6.95 -2.09
C GLU A 336 -13.18 7.14 -0.57
N GLU A 337 -13.96 6.32 0.13
CA GLU A 337 -14.02 6.39 1.60
C GLU A 337 -12.71 5.93 2.25
N ALA A 338 -12.11 4.86 1.75
CA ALA A 338 -10.82 4.37 2.20
C ALA A 338 -9.73 5.44 2.07
N ARG A 339 -9.73 6.20 0.96
CA ARG A 339 -8.84 7.35 0.77
C ARG A 339 -9.00 8.39 1.87
N LYS A 340 -10.23 8.77 2.22
CA LYS A 340 -10.51 9.73 3.31
C LYS A 340 -10.06 9.18 4.67
N ILE A 341 -10.28 7.90 4.93
CA ILE A 341 -9.86 7.23 6.17
C ILE A 341 -8.33 7.29 6.32
N ILE A 342 -7.60 7.00 5.24
CA ILE A 342 -6.13 7.03 5.21
C ILE A 342 -5.61 8.46 5.40
N GLU A 343 -6.18 9.43 4.68
CA GLU A 343 -5.80 10.84 4.78
C GLU A 343 -6.04 11.39 6.18
N LYS A 344 -7.20 11.09 6.79
CA LYS A 344 -7.53 11.46 8.17
C LYS A 344 -6.55 10.87 9.18
N TYR A 345 -6.03 9.66 8.91
CA TYR A 345 -4.98 9.00 9.68
C TYR A 345 -3.56 9.53 9.36
N LYS A 346 -3.42 10.59 8.54
CA LYS A 346 -2.11 11.12 8.11
C LYS A 346 -1.29 10.14 7.27
N GLY A 347 -1.96 9.15 6.66
CA GLY A 347 -1.38 8.29 5.64
C GLY A 347 -1.48 8.92 4.25
N TYR A 348 -0.77 8.31 3.31
CA TYR A 348 -0.69 8.73 1.92
C TYR A 348 -1.02 7.53 1.03
N THR A 349 -2.14 7.64 0.31
CA THR A 349 -2.58 6.64 -0.66
C THR A 349 -1.71 6.69 -1.91
N ILE A 350 -1.13 5.54 -2.27
CA ILE A 350 -0.41 5.33 -3.53
C ILE A 350 -1.39 4.86 -4.61
N TYR A 351 -2.33 4.01 -4.23
CA TYR A 351 -3.33 3.41 -5.09
C TYR A 351 -4.59 3.10 -4.29
N ALA A 352 -5.76 3.37 -4.86
CA ALA A 352 -7.05 2.92 -4.34
C ALA A 352 -8.00 2.72 -5.53
N GLY A 353 -8.10 1.49 -6.02
CA GLY A 353 -8.96 1.13 -7.13
C GLY A 353 -9.82 -0.07 -6.77
N GLY A 354 -11.13 0.15 -6.61
CA GLY A 354 -12.04 -0.86 -6.11
C GLY A 354 -11.68 -1.31 -4.70
N ASP A 355 -11.31 -2.57 -4.52
CA ASP A 355 -10.93 -3.19 -3.25
C ASP A 355 -9.42 -3.20 -2.95
N ASP A 356 -8.57 -3.03 -3.96
CA ASP A 356 -7.12 -3.01 -3.80
C ASP A 356 -6.66 -1.59 -3.41
N ILE A 357 -6.00 -1.53 -2.26
CA ILE A 357 -5.48 -0.31 -1.66
C ILE A 357 -4.00 -0.52 -1.38
N LEU A 358 -3.18 0.43 -1.81
CA LEU A 358 -1.78 0.54 -1.40
C LEU A 358 -1.56 1.91 -0.76
N ALA A 359 -1.08 1.94 0.48
CA ALA A 359 -0.85 3.17 1.21
C ALA A 359 0.42 3.12 2.07
N LEU A 360 0.99 4.29 2.32
CA LEU A 360 2.07 4.51 3.28
C LEU A 360 1.52 5.28 4.47
N ALA A 361 1.83 4.87 5.71
CA ALA A 361 1.32 5.56 6.89
C ALA A 361 2.33 5.60 8.06
N PRO A 362 2.18 6.55 8.99
CA PRO A 362 2.84 6.45 10.29
C PRO A 362 2.40 5.18 11.02
N VAL A 363 3.34 4.53 11.73
CA VAL A 363 3.02 3.33 12.52
C VAL A 363 2.09 3.68 13.68
N ALA A 364 2.33 4.82 14.31
CA ALA A 364 1.47 5.40 15.33
C ALA A 364 1.74 6.91 15.42
N PHE A 365 0.78 7.67 15.92
CA PHE A 365 0.96 9.07 16.28
C PHE A 365 -0.06 9.48 17.35
N LYS A 366 0.28 10.51 18.12
CA LYS A 366 -0.66 11.18 19.03
C LYS A 366 -1.49 12.21 18.26
N ASN A 367 -2.82 12.05 18.26
CA ASN A 367 -3.74 13.01 17.66
C ASN A 367 -3.94 14.26 18.53
N SER A 368 -4.65 15.26 18.01
CA SER A 368 -4.92 16.53 18.68
C SER A 368 -5.65 16.39 20.04
N ASN A 369 -6.41 15.31 20.22
CA ASN A 369 -7.12 15.01 21.46
C ASN A 369 -6.24 14.24 22.47
N GLY A 370 -4.96 14.06 22.16
CA GLY A 370 -4.00 13.36 22.99
C GLY A 370 -4.12 11.84 22.98
N LYS A 371 -4.98 11.26 22.14
CA LYS A 371 -5.10 9.81 21.95
C LYS A 371 -4.07 9.34 20.93
N VAL A 372 -3.50 8.16 21.15
CA VAL A 372 -2.65 7.52 20.15
C VAL A 372 -3.53 6.75 19.18
N GLU A 373 -3.34 7.00 17.89
CA GLU A 373 -3.87 6.16 16.82
C GLU A 373 -2.72 5.36 16.21
N THR A 374 -3.01 4.12 15.82
CA THR A 374 -2.03 3.16 15.30
C THR A 374 -2.45 2.60 13.95
N VAL A 375 -1.50 2.01 13.22
CA VAL A 375 -1.79 1.38 11.93
C VAL A 375 -2.77 0.21 12.05
N ILE A 376 -2.88 -0.40 13.22
CA ILE A 376 -3.88 -1.44 13.51
C ILE A 376 -5.28 -0.82 13.52
N ASP A 377 -5.45 0.36 14.11
CA ASP A 377 -6.72 1.10 14.12
C ASP A 377 -7.11 1.54 12.71
N LEU A 378 -6.14 1.95 11.89
CA LEU A 378 -6.36 2.23 10.48
C LEU A 378 -6.89 0.98 9.75
N ALA A 379 -6.25 -0.17 9.92
CA ALA A 379 -6.68 -1.42 9.29
C ALA A 379 -8.09 -1.85 9.73
N ILE A 380 -8.43 -1.70 11.02
CA ILE A 380 -9.78 -1.96 11.53
C ILE A 380 -10.80 -1.03 10.86
N LYS A 381 -10.51 0.27 10.76
CA LYS A 381 -11.40 1.26 10.11
C LYS A 381 -11.63 0.93 8.64
N LEU A 382 -10.59 0.53 7.91
CA LEU A 382 -10.70 0.12 6.50
C LEU A 382 -11.56 -1.13 6.34
N SER A 383 -11.35 -2.15 7.17
CA SER A 383 -12.18 -3.38 7.14
C SER A 383 -13.65 -3.08 7.46
N LYS A 384 -13.92 -2.20 8.43
CA LYS A 384 -15.27 -1.76 8.77
C LYS A 384 -15.92 -0.99 7.60
N ALA A 385 -15.21 -0.04 7.00
CA ALA A 385 -15.72 0.70 5.84
C ALA A 385 -16.03 -0.23 4.66
N TYR A 386 -15.17 -1.23 4.40
CA TYR A 386 -15.45 -2.22 3.36
C TYR A 386 -16.75 -2.98 3.62
N ARG A 387 -17.00 -3.36 4.88
CA ARG A 387 -18.25 -4.02 5.26
C ARG A 387 -19.46 -3.14 5.01
N GLU A 388 -19.42 -1.89 5.46
CA GLU A 388 -20.53 -0.94 5.31
C GLU A 388 -20.84 -0.65 3.83
N PHE A 389 -19.80 -0.44 3.01
CA PHE A 389 -19.99 -0.05 1.62
C PHE A 389 -20.26 -1.23 0.69
N VAL A 390 -19.71 -2.41 0.99
CA VAL A 390 -19.70 -3.59 0.11
C VAL A 390 -20.27 -4.82 0.82
N GLY A 391 -19.69 -5.24 1.94
CA GLY A 391 -19.98 -6.54 2.58
C GLY A 391 -21.43 -6.72 3.06
N GLU A 392 -22.09 -5.66 3.52
CA GLU A 392 -23.50 -5.69 3.95
C GLU A 392 -24.46 -5.81 2.76
N LYS A 393 -24.08 -5.24 1.61
CA LYS A 393 -24.88 -5.34 0.37
C LYS A 393 -24.67 -6.67 -0.34
N TYR A 394 -23.47 -7.25 -0.22
CA TYR A 394 -23.06 -8.45 -0.95
C TYR A 394 -22.46 -9.50 -0.02
N SER A 395 -23.24 -10.54 0.27
CA SER A 395 -22.81 -11.59 1.22
C SER A 395 -21.60 -12.41 0.73
N GLY A 396 -20.71 -12.76 1.66
CA GLY A 396 -19.57 -13.65 1.40
C GLY A 396 -18.29 -12.95 0.91
N THR A 397 -18.26 -11.61 0.96
CA THR A 397 -17.05 -10.81 0.72
C THR A 397 -16.61 -10.05 1.96
N THR A 398 -15.30 -9.93 2.12
CA THR A 398 -14.62 -9.25 3.23
C THR A 398 -13.34 -8.59 2.72
N LEU A 399 -12.59 -7.91 3.60
CA LEU A 399 -11.30 -7.32 3.26
C LEU A 399 -10.18 -8.04 4.01
N SER A 400 -9.13 -8.44 3.30
CA SER A 400 -7.88 -8.90 3.91
C SER A 400 -6.81 -7.83 3.74
N ILE A 401 -5.99 -7.62 4.79
CA ILE A 401 -4.99 -6.55 4.83
C ILE A 401 -3.63 -7.13 5.25
N GLY A 402 -2.59 -6.83 4.48
CA GLY A 402 -1.19 -7.05 4.83
C GLY A 402 -0.51 -5.73 5.21
N VAL A 403 0.20 -5.72 6.34
CA VAL A 403 0.97 -4.57 6.81
C VAL A 403 2.43 -4.95 7.03
N ASN A 404 3.35 -4.17 6.47
CA ASN A 404 4.76 -4.24 6.84
C ASN A 404 5.20 -2.93 7.52
N VAL A 405 5.67 -3.04 8.74
CA VAL A 405 6.30 -1.96 9.52
C VAL A 405 7.82 -2.05 9.32
N ALA A 406 8.41 -1.10 8.61
CA ALA A 406 9.80 -1.12 8.23
C ALA A 406 10.56 0.11 8.72
N TYR A 407 11.85 -0.06 9.02
CA TYR A 407 12.74 1.04 9.36
C TYR A 407 12.87 2.01 8.18
N TYR A 408 12.93 3.33 8.42
CA TYR A 408 12.92 4.33 7.34
C TYR A 408 14.08 4.21 6.33
N LYS A 409 15.20 3.57 6.68
CA LYS A 409 16.32 3.28 5.75
C LYS A 409 16.25 1.88 5.13
N PHE A 410 15.24 1.09 5.47
CA PHE A 410 15.07 -0.23 4.89
C PHE A 410 14.70 -0.09 3.40
N PRO A 411 15.24 -0.92 2.49
CA PRO A 411 14.94 -0.80 1.07
C PRO A 411 13.44 -0.85 0.78
N LEU A 412 12.91 0.20 0.15
CA LEU A 412 11.48 0.36 -0.11
C LEU A 412 10.89 -0.79 -0.94
N SER A 413 11.64 -1.27 -1.93
CA SER A 413 11.26 -2.42 -2.77
C SER A 413 11.05 -3.71 -1.97
N ILE A 414 11.94 -3.98 -1.00
CA ILE A 414 11.81 -5.15 -0.11
C ILE A 414 10.67 -4.91 0.87
N ALA A 415 10.49 -3.68 1.36
CA ALA A 415 9.37 -3.36 2.23
C ALA A 415 8.01 -3.62 1.54
N LEU A 416 7.90 -3.25 0.26
CA LEU A 416 6.72 -3.47 -0.56
C LEU A 416 6.48 -4.96 -0.80
N LYS A 417 7.53 -5.71 -1.15
CA LYS A 417 7.47 -7.18 -1.28
C LYS A 417 6.98 -7.85 0.00
N ASN A 418 7.48 -7.40 1.15
CA ASN A 418 7.07 -7.90 2.44
C ASN A 418 5.58 -7.63 2.71
N ALA A 419 5.09 -6.40 2.44
CA ALA A 419 3.67 -6.07 2.58
C ALA A 419 2.78 -6.94 1.67
N ARG A 420 3.18 -7.12 0.41
CA ARG A 420 2.48 -8.00 -0.54
C ARG A 420 2.44 -9.44 -0.04
N SER A 421 3.56 -9.96 0.46
CA SER A 421 3.62 -11.30 1.06
C SER A 421 2.71 -11.43 2.28
N GLN A 422 2.64 -10.40 3.15
CA GLN A 422 1.71 -10.38 4.28
C GLN A 422 0.25 -10.44 3.82
N LEU A 423 -0.10 -9.74 2.73
CA LEU A 423 -1.46 -9.82 2.19
C LEU A 423 -1.76 -11.20 1.61
N PHE A 424 -1.03 -11.61 0.57
CA PHE A 424 -1.39 -12.79 -0.22
C PHE A 424 -1.04 -14.12 0.46
N ASN A 425 0.10 -14.20 1.15
CA ASN A 425 0.60 -15.45 1.71
C ASN A 425 0.19 -15.66 3.18
N LYS A 426 -0.26 -14.61 3.89
CA LYS A 426 -0.59 -14.68 5.32
C LYS A 426 -2.04 -14.29 5.60
N ALA A 427 -2.47 -13.09 5.22
CA ALA A 427 -3.84 -12.64 5.46
C ALA A 427 -4.84 -13.48 4.65
N LYS A 428 -4.57 -13.68 3.35
CA LYS A 428 -5.42 -14.50 2.46
C LYS A 428 -5.20 -16.01 2.58
N SER A 429 -4.20 -16.44 3.35
CA SER A 429 -3.95 -17.86 3.62
C SER A 429 -4.84 -18.37 4.76
N GLY A 430 -5.52 -19.50 4.51
CA GLY A 430 -6.52 -20.06 5.42
C GLY A 430 -7.77 -19.20 5.49
N ASP A 431 -8.20 -18.86 6.71
CA ASP A 431 -9.36 -17.98 6.91
C ASP A 431 -9.02 -16.52 6.57
N LYS A 432 -9.68 -16.02 5.51
CA LYS A 432 -9.67 -14.63 5.03
C LYS A 432 -10.31 -13.65 6.04
N ASN A 433 -10.68 -12.42 5.68
CA ASN A 433 -11.15 -11.38 6.62
C ASN A 433 -10.15 -11.15 7.76
N SER A 434 -8.90 -10.86 7.41
CA SER A 434 -7.82 -10.86 8.39
C SER A 434 -6.77 -9.78 8.14
N LEU A 435 -6.08 -9.42 9.22
CA LEU A 435 -4.94 -8.52 9.23
C LEU A 435 -3.67 -9.32 9.52
N ALA A 436 -2.69 -9.29 8.62
CA ALA A 436 -1.36 -9.84 8.87
C ALA A 436 -0.34 -8.70 8.99
N VAL A 437 0.48 -8.74 10.04
CA VAL A 437 1.45 -7.68 10.35
C VAL A 437 2.84 -8.26 10.46
N LEU A 438 3.78 -7.64 9.76
CA LEU A 438 5.21 -7.92 9.86
C LEU A 438 5.96 -6.67 10.32
N LEU A 439 6.71 -6.77 11.41
CA LEU A 439 7.68 -5.77 11.81
C LEU A 439 9.08 -6.21 11.37
N THR A 440 9.73 -5.41 10.54
CA THR A 440 11.11 -5.59 10.10
C THR A 440 12.03 -4.61 10.84
N LYS A 441 12.69 -5.07 11.92
CA LYS A 441 13.59 -4.23 12.73
C LYS A 441 14.83 -3.83 11.95
N HIS A 442 15.47 -2.73 12.37
CA HIS A 442 16.77 -2.29 11.82
C HIS A 442 17.85 -3.38 11.86
N SER A 443 17.82 -4.28 12.86
CA SER A 443 18.75 -5.41 12.97
C SER A 443 18.47 -6.56 11.98
N GLY A 444 17.42 -6.47 11.17
CA GLY A 444 16.94 -7.55 10.29
C GLY A 444 16.02 -8.56 10.98
N HIS A 445 15.92 -8.55 12.32
CA HIS A 445 15.00 -9.44 13.03
C HIS A 445 13.55 -9.08 12.73
N GLN A 446 12.74 -10.11 12.46
CA GLN A 446 11.34 -9.98 12.07
C GLN A 446 10.39 -10.50 13.15
N ILE A 447 9.28 -9.80 13.35
CA ILE A 447 8.16 -10.23 14.19
C ILE A 447 6.91 -10.26 13.32
N GLU A 448 6.24 -11.40 13.26
CA GLU A 448 5.03 -11.61 12.45
C GLU A 448 3.88 -12.08 13.34
N PHE A 449 2.67 -11.59 13.07
CA PHE A 449 1.43 -12.06 13.71
C PHE A 449 0.21 -11.76 12.84
N LYS A 450 -0.90 -12.43 13.15
CA LYS A 450 -2.19 -12.32 12.42
C LYS A 450 -3.34 -12.02 13.39
N PHE A 451 -4.35 -11.33 12.89
CA PHE A 451 -5.65 -11.14 13.54
C PHE A 451 -6.78 -11.49 12.58
N LYS A 452 -7.87 -12.01 13.12
CA LYS A 452 -9.17 -12.00 12.45
C LYS A 452 -9.85 -10.65 12.70
N PHE A 453 -10.39 -9.99 11.68
CA PHE A 453 -11.25 -8.83 11.92
C PHE A 453 -12.51 -9.23 12.68
N ASP A 454 -13.13 -8.29 13.40
CA ASP A 454 -14.32 -8.52 14.26
C ASP A 454 -14.14 -9.51 15.40
N SER A 455 -12.89 -9.83 15.73
CA SER A 455 -12.56 -10.67 16.87
C SER A 455 -12.33 -9.80 18.11
N LYS A 456 -12.73 -10.30 19.28
CA LYS A 456 -12.38 -9.65 20.56
C LYS A 456 -10.87 -9.48 20.73
N GLU A 457 -10.07 -10.35 20.12
CA GLU A 457 -8.62 -10.31 20.20
C GLU A 457 -8.03 -9.02 19.63
N ILE A 458 -8.47 -8.59 18.43
CA ILE A 458 -7.90 -7.39 17.81
C ILE A 458 -8.28 -6.13 18.60
N ASP A 459 -9.48 -6.09 19.17
CA ASP A 459 -9.95 -4.99 20.03
C ASP A 459 -9.13 -4.91 21.33
N LEU A 460 -8.92 -6.06 21.99
CA LEU A 460 -8.08 -6.14 23.20
C LEU A 460 -6.64 -5.73 22.89
N PHE A 461 -6.08 -6.17 21.77
CA PHE A 461 -4.73 -5.81 21.36
C PHE A 461 -4.60 -4.32 21.02
N SER A 462 -5.55 -3.74 20.29
CA SER A 462 -5.58 -2.29 19.98
C SER A 462 -5.62 -1.46 21.27
N LYS A 463 -6.47 -1.84 22.25
CA LYS A 463 -6.51 -1.20 23.57
C LYS A 463 -5.19 -1.34 24.32
N LEU A 464 -4.62 -2.55 24.35
CA LEU A 464 -3.34 -2.83 25.00
C LEU A 464 -2.22 -1.98 24.40
N LEU A 465 -2.13 -1.93 23.08
CA LEU A 465 -1.12 -1.17 22.34
C LEU A 465 -1.26 0.34 22.58
N SER A 466 -2.46 0.90 22.35
CA SER A 466 -2.71 2.33 22.50
C SER A 466 -2.47 2.82 23.93
N GLY A 467 -3.04 2.13 24.93
CA GLY A 467 -2.86 2.44 26.35
C GLY A 467 -1.39 2.40 26.79
N THR A 468 -0.61 1.46 26.23
CA THR A 468 0.83 1.39 26.49
C THR A 468 1.62 2.53 25.84
N LEU A 469 1.23 2.97 24.63
CA LEU A 469 1.93 4.05 23.91
C LEU A 469 1.64 5.44 24.49
N VAL A 470 0.47 5.64 25.11
CA VAL A 470 0.13 6.85 25.89
C VAL A 470 0.60 6.79 27.34
N GLU A 471 1.26 5.70 27.75
CA GLU A 471 1.72 5.47 29.13
C GLU A 471 0.60 5.52 30.18
N GLU A 472 -0.63 5.12 29.81
CA GLU A 472 -1.76 4.93 30.72
C GLU A 472 -1.42 3.83 31.73
N PHE A 473 -0.88 2.73 31.23
CA PHE A 473 -0.31 1.64 32.02
C PHE A 473 1.04 1.21 31.43
N GLU A 474 1.80 0.45 32.22
CA GLU A 474 3.08 -0.08 31.80
C GLU A 474 3.16 -1.58 32.10
N PHE A 475 3.88 -2.33 31.28
CA PHE A 475 4.33 -3.66 31.68
C PHE A 475 5.86 -3.72 31.80
N PRO A 476 6.39 -4.55 32.72
CA PRO A 476 7.83 -4.70 32.95
C PRO A 476 8.61 -5.01 31.67
N ASN A 477 9.79 -4.42 31.50
CA ASN A 477 10.63 -4.62 30.31
C ASN A 477 11.03 -6.10 30.11
N SER A 478 11.12 -6.85 31.21
CA SER A 478 11.43 -8.28 31.25
C SER A 478 10.21 -9.18 31.03
N MET A 479 8.98 -8.64 31.05
CA MET A 479 7.76 -9.44 31.00
C MET A 479 7.72 -10.36 29.79
N HIS A 480 7.96 -9.84 28.57
CA HIS A 480 7.97 -10.67 27.37
C HIS A 480 9.01 -11.81 27.45
N HIS A 481 10.21 -11.53 27.97
CA HIS A 481 11.26 -12.54 28.12
C HIS A 481 10.92 -13.58 29.19
N ASN A 482 10.33 -13.14 30.31
CA ASN A 482 9.87 -14.02 31.38
C ASN A 482 8.75 -14.95 30.89
N LEU A 483 7.70 -14.39 30.27
CA LEU A 483 6.59 -15.17 29.71
C LEU A 483 7.07 -16.13 28.61
N SER A 484 8.02 -15.71 27.78
CA SER A 484 8.64 -16.57 26.76
C SER A 484 9.39 -17.77 27.37
N ARG A 485 10.11 -17.56 28.49
CA ARG A 485 10.76 -18.64 29.25
C ARG A 485 9.75 -19.68 29.75
N PHE A 486 8.56 -19.25 30.14
CA PHE A 486 7.49 -20.11 30.64
C PHE A 486 6.47 -20.54 29.58
N LYS A 487 6.73 -20.32 28.27
CA LYS A 487 5.74 -20.56 27.21
C LYS A 487 5.09 -21.95 27.27
N LYS A 488 5.88 -23.00 27.53
CA LYS A 488 5.39 -24.38 27.65
C LYS A 488 4.48 -24.53 28.85
N LEU A 489 4.88 -23.98 30.01
CA LEU A 489 4.08 -24.04 31.23
C LEU A 489 2.76 -23.30 31.04
N ILE A 490 2.78 -22.09 30.50
CA ILE A 490 1.58 -21.29 30.22
C ILE A 490 0.61 -22.05 29.30
N THR A 491 1.13 -22.72 28.26
CA THR A 491 0.33 -23.52 27.32
C THR A 491 -0.49 -24.62 28.02
N TYR A 492 0.07 -25.24 29.05
CA TYR A 492 -0.56 -26.34 29.80
C TYR A 492 -1.35 -25.89 31.03
N ILE A 493 -1.54 -24.58 31.24
CA ILE A 493 -2.38 -24.09 32.34
C ILE A 493 -3.84 -24.54 32.11
N PRO A 494 -4.47 -25.21 33.09
CA PRO A 494 -5.76 -25.85 32.89
C PRO A 494 -6.94 -24.86 32.83
N ASP A 495 -6.89 -23.80 33.64
CA ASP A 495 -8.00 -22.87 33.85
C ASP A 495 -7.56 -21.42 34.11
N LYS A 496 -8.51 -20.49 34.02
CA LYS A 496 -8.27 -19.04 34.19
C LYS A 496 -7.73 -18.69 35.59
N ASN A 497 -8.14 -19.40 36.65
CA ASN A 497 -7.69 -19.12 38.03
C ASN A 497 -6.22 -19.51 38.22
N ARG A 498 -5.77 -20.60 37.58
CA ARG A 498 -4.36 -20.98 37.56
C ARG A 498 -3.49 -20.02 36.76
N LEU A 499 -4.03 -19.42 35.72
CA LEU A 499 -3.35 -18.34 34.99
C LEU A 499 -3.18 -17.09 35.86
N GLU A 500 -4.23 -16.69 36.59
CA GLU A 500 -4.16 -15.59 37.57
C GLU A 500 -3.04 -15.84 38.59
N ALA A 501 -3.08 -17.00 39.25
CA ALA A 501 -2.06 -17.38 40.23
C ALA A 501 -0.64 -17.41 39.61
N PHE A 502 -0.50 -17.80 38.34
CA PHE A 502 0.79 -17.75 37.65
C PHE A 502 1.30 -16.31 37.50
N PHE A 503 0.45 -15.38 37.06
CA PHE A 503 0.82 -13.97 36.91
C PHE A 503 1.14 -13.32 38.27
N GLU A 504 0.31 -13.57 39.29
CA GLU A 504 0.56 -13.09 40.65
C GLU A 504 1.92 -13.56 41.18
N ASN A 505 2.25 -14.85 41.01
CA ASN A 505 3.52 -15.40 41.51
C ASN A 505 4.75 -14.92 40.74
N ASN A 506 4.64 -14.69 39.43
CA ASN A 506 5.78 -14.27 38.59
C ASN A 506 6.00 -12.76 38.56
N PHE A 507 5.00 -11.96 38.95
CA PHE A 507 5.06 -10.50 38.93
C PHE A 507 4.68 -9.87 40.28
N ASN A 508 5.20 -10.40 41.39
CA ASN A 508 4.90 -9.95 42.77
C ASN A 508 5.88 -8.93 43.40
N GLU A 509 6.93 -8.51 42.68
CA GLU A 509 7.92 -7.56 43.21
C GLU A 509 7.29 -6.22 43.66
N PRO A 510 7.90 -5.50 44.64
CA PRO A 510 7.38 -4.22 45.12
C PRO A 510 7.14 -3.19 44.01
N VAL A 511 7.99 -3.16 42.98
CA VAL A 511 7.86 -2.27 41.82
C VAL A 511 6.60 -2.55 40.99
N HIS A 512 6.12 -3.80 40.97
CA HIS A 512 4.91 -4.20 40.25
C HIS A 512 3.62 -3.75 40.94
N ARG A 513 3.70 -3.40 42.24
CA ARG A 513 2.55 -2.88 43.01
C ARG A 513 2.24 -1.41 42.71
N ASN A 514 3.07 -0.73 41.91
CA ASN A 514 2.72 0.57 41.35
C ASN A 514 1.44 0.45 40.50
N SER A 515 0.54 1.44 40.58
CA SER A 515 -0.73 1.45 39.84
C SER A 515 -0.56 1.22 38.33
N LYS A 516 0.47 1.80 37.71
CA LYS A 516 0.71 1.60 36.27
C LYS A 516 1.16 0.19 35.90
N TYR A 517 2.04 -0.42 36.70
CA TYR A 517 2.54 -1.77 36.42
C TYR A 517 1.49 -2.83 36.74
N SER A 518 0.80 -2.71 37.87
CA SER A 518 -0.29 -3.62 38.24
C SER A 518 -1.42 -3.62 37.21
N GLN A 519 -1.82 -2.45 36.70
CA GLN A 519 -2.80 -2.34 35.63
C GLN A 519 -2.29 -3.00 34.33
N GLY A 520 -1.06 -2.72 33.90
CA GLY A 520 -0.51 -3.31 32.67
C GLY A 520 -0.34 -4.83 32.75
N ILE A 521 0.08 -5.36 33.90
CA ILE A 521 0.12 -6.82 34.15
C ILE A 521 -1.27 -7.42 33.99
N LYS A 522 -2.29 -6.80 34.59
CA LYS A 522 -3.68 -7.26 34.54
C LYS A 522 -4.26 -7.22 33.12
N GLU A 523 -3.94 -6.20 32.32
CA GLU A 523 -4.39 -6.12 30.93
C GLU A 523 -3.74 -7.22 30.07
N VAL A 524 -2.44 -7.52 30.28
CA VAL A 524 -1.76 -8.64 29.60
C VAL A 524 -2.33 -9.98 30.04
N GLU A 525 -2.55 -10.18 31.33
CA GLU A 525 -3.17 -11.38 31.88
C GLU A 525 -4.57 -11.59 31.29
N ASN A 526 -5.40 -10.54 31.24
CA ASN A 526 -6.71 -10.58 30.60
C ASN A 526 -6.62 -10.94 29.11
N TYR A 527 -5.61 -10.42 28.40
CA TYR A 527 -5.37 -10.78 27.02
C TYR A 527 -5.05 -12.27 26.86
N PHE A 528 -4.19 -12.84 27.71
CA PHE A 528 -3.96 -14.29 27.74
C PHE A 528 -5.24 -15.07 28.07
N LYS A 529 -6.03 -14.63 29.06
CA LYS A 529 -7.28 -15.30 29.44
C LYS A 529 -8.26 -15.41 28.29
N GLU A 530 -8.46 -14.32 27.56
CA GLU A 530 -9.46 -14.27 26.50
C GLU A 530 -8.99 -15.01 25.24
N VAL A 531 -7.71 -14.90 24.88
CA VAL A 531 -7.19 -15.51 23.63
C VAL A 531 -6.86 -16.99 23.83
N MET A 532 -6.18 -17.36 24.91
CA MET A 532 -5.69 -18.73 25.13
C MET A 532 -6.81 -19.72 25.47
N PHE A 533 -7.81 -19.31 26.27
CA PHE A 533 -8.89 -20.21 26.66
C PHE A 533 -10.05 -20.26 25.66
N SER A 534 -10.06 -19.38 24.67
CA SER A 534 -10.99 -19.46 23.53
C SER A 534 -10.52 -20.45 22.46
N SER A 535 -9.27 -20.92 22.51
CA SER A 535 -8.72 -21.90 21.56
C SER A 535 -8.77 -23.33 22.08
N VAL A 536 -8.88 -24.29 21.15
CA VAL A 536 -8.80 -25.72 21.47
C VAL A 536 -7.42 -26.07 22.05
N PRO A 537 -7.32 -27.02 23.00
CA PRO A 537 -6.06 -27.34 23.70
C PRO A 537 -4.86 -27.56 22.78
N ASP A 538 -5.04 -28.26 21.66
CA ASP A 538 -3.96 -28.58 20.71
C ASP A 538 -3.39 -27.36 19.98
N LYS A 539 -4.14 -26.24 19.93
CA LYS A 539 -3.70 -24.98 19.29
C LYS A 539 -3.12 -23.97 20.28
N ARG A 540 -3.15 -24.25 21.59
CA ARG A 540 -2.74 -23.29 22.63
C ARG A 540 -1.28 -22.85 22.50
N LEU A 541 -0.38 -23.75 22.11
CA LEU A 541 1.03 -23.38 21.94
C LEU A 541 1.21 -22.27 20.90
N GLY A 542 0.55 -22.43 19.74
CA GLY A 542 0.55 -21.43 18.68
C GLY A 542 -0.05 -20.10 19.13
N CYS A 543 -1.17 -20.14 19.88
CA CYS A 543 -1.75 -18.94 20.48
C CYS A 543 -0.79 -18.22 21.44
N VAL A 544 -0.11 -18.96 22.31
CA VAL A 544 0.87 -18.39 23.24
C VAL A 544 2.05 -17.76 22.49
N GLU A 545 2.57 -18.43 21.47
CA GLU A 545 3.67 -17.88 20.65
C GLU A 545 3.25 -16.60 19.90
N ASP A 546 2.03 -16.57 19.37
CA ASP A 546 1.46 -15.41 18.68
C ASP A 546 1.21 -14.22 19.64
N ILE A 547 0.68 -14.48 20.86
CA ILE A 547 0.58 -13.46 21.92
C ILE A 547 1.97 -12.91 22.28
N LEU A 548 2.99 -13.77 22.40
CA LEU A 548 4.35 -13.33 22.71
C LEU A 548 4.92 -12.45 21.59
N SER A 549 4.70 -12.77 20.31
CA SER A 549 5.07 -11.92 19.17
C SER A 549 4.39 -10.54 19.24
N LYS A 550 3.10 -10.50 19.57
CA LYS A 550 2.33 -9.27 19.77
C LYS A 550 2.87 -8.42 20.93
N LEU A 551 3.24 -9.04 22.06
CA LEU A 551 3.89 -8.34 23.17
C LEU A 551 5.29 -7.81 22.79
N ALA A 552 6.06 -8.57 22.00
CA ALA A 552 7.35 -8.14 21.50
C ALA A 552 7.22 -6.92 20.57
N PHE A 553 6.16 -6.87 19.76
CA PHE A 553 5.82 -5.71 18.95
C PHE A 553 5.51 -4.48 19.79
N ILE A 554 4.66 -4.60 20.83
CA ILE A 554 4.37 -3.46 21.71
C ILE A 554 5.64 -2.98 22.43
N LYS A 555 6.44 -3.91 22.99
CA LYS A 555 7.73 -3.58 23.63
C LYS A 555 8.62 -2.78 22.67
N PHE A 556 8.70 -3.24 21.42
CA PHE A 556 9.50 -2.60 20.39
C PHE A 556 9.07 -1.14 20.14
N LEU A 557 7.78 -0.89 19.92
CA LEU A 557 7.30 0.45 19.60
C LEU A 557 7.51 1.47 20.74
N ARG A 558 7.47 1.03 22.00
CA ARG A 558 7.80 1.87 23.17
C ARG A 558 9.25 2.36 23.19
N GLY A 559 10.15 1.71 22.45
CA GLY A 559 11.58 2.06 22.46
C GLY A 559 12.31 1.75 23.75
N LYS A 560 11.75 0.86 24.60
CA LYS A 560 12.45 0.33 25.78
C LYS A 560 13.26 -0.90 25.34
N LYS A 561 14.60 -0.81 25.45
CA LYS A 561 15.52 -1.93 25.16
C LYS A 561 15.26 -3.10 26.13
#